data_AF-A0A354UYJ8-F1
#
_entry.id   AF-A0A354UYJ8-F1
#
_cell.length_a   1.000
_cell.length_b   1.000
_cell.length_c   1.000
_cell.angle_alpha   90.00
_cell.angle_beta   90.00
_cell.angle_gamma   90.00
#
_symmetry.space_group_name_H-M   'P 1'
#
loop_
_entity.id
_entity.type
_entity.pdbx_description
1 polymer ?
#
loop_
_entity_poly.entity_id
_entity_poly.type
_entity_poly.pdbx_seq_one_letter_code
_entity_poly.pdbx_strand_id
1 'polypeptide(L)'
;QTNPLSEVTHKRRLSALGPGGLTRERAGFEVRDVHPTHYGRICPIETPEGPNIGLINSLATYAKVNKYGFIETPYMLVKDGVVQKEPRYLSAMEEERLVVAQADAPMDGGGRFTQDLVSVRKQGDFRLVKPEDVTAIDVSPKQLVSVAAALIPFLENDDANRALMGSNMQRQAVPLIRADAPLVGTGMEAAVARDSGATIVARREGVVDQIDGARIVVRATNEDATTKGVDIYRLRKFMRSNQSTCINQRPLVKVGDRVAEGDIIADGPSTELGELALGRNVLVAFMPWNGYNFED
;
A
#
# COMPACT_ATOMS: atom_id res chain seq x y z
N GLN A 1 2.28 -16.48 -2.64
CA GLN A 1 2.10 -16.03 -4.04
C GLN A 1 0.71 -16.44 -4.54
N THR A 2 -0.34 -16.17 -3.76
CA THR A 2 -1.72 -16.42 -4.21
C THR A 2 -2.12 -15.36 -5.25
N ASN A 3 -1.93 -14.09 -4.89
CA ASN A 3 -2.16 -12.91 -5.72
C ASN A 3 -1.05 -11.86 -5.47
N PRO A 4 -0.98 -10.75 -6.24
CA PRO A 4 0.07 -9.73 -6.09
C PRO A 4 0.10 -9.08 -4.70
N LEU A 5 -1.08 -8.79 -4.12
CA LEU A 5 -1.18 -8.17 -2.80
C LEU A 5 -0.59 -9.07 -1.70
N SER A 6 -0.91 -10.36 -1.73
CA SER A 6 -0.37 -11.36 -0.81
C SER A 6 1.16 -11.37 -0.81
N GLU A 7 1.79 -11.21 -1.98
CA GLU A 7 3.24 -11.15 -2.11
C GLU A 7 3.82 -9.85 -1.54
N VAL A 8 3.23 -8.70 -1.88
CA VAL A 8 3.67 -7.38 -1.38
C VAL A 8 3.59 -7.32 0.14
N THR A 9 2.44 -7.70 0.71
CA THR A 9 2.25 -7.75 2.14
C THR A 9 3.25 -8.69 2.81
N HIS A 10 3.45 -9.89 2.26
CA HIS A 10 4.36 -10.87 2.86
C HIS A 10 5.80 -10.34 2.93
N LYS A 11 6.26 -9.60 1.91
CA LYS A 11 7.58 -8.95 1.90
C LYS A 11 7.70 -7.79 2.91
N ARG A 12 6.58 -7.19 3.30
CA ARG A 12 6.51 -6.04 4.24
C ARG A 12 6.09 -6.43 5.66
N ARG A 13 6.10 -7.72 5.97
CA ARG A 13 5.65 -8.28 7.25
C ARG A 13 6.75 -8.18 8.31
N LEU A 14 6.35 -7.81 9.52
CA LEU A 14 7.17 -7.81 10.72
C LEU A 14 6.72 -8.95 11.63
N SER A 15 7.66 -9.73 12.16
CA SER A 15 7.39 -10.83 13.09
C SER A 15 8.20 -10.64 14.36
N ALA A 16 7.51 -10.64 15.51
CA ALA A 16 8.15 -10.70 16.82
C ALA A 16 8.58 -12.13 17.20
N LEU A 17 8.16 -13.13 16.42
CA LEU A 17 8.51 -14.54 16.60
C LEU A 17 9.78 -14.90 15.81
N GLY A 18 10.63 -15.75 16.40
CA GLY A 18 11.83 -16.30 15.76
C GLY A 18 12.99 -16.47 16.73
N PRO A 19 14.17 -16.95 16.26
CA PRO A 19 15.37 -17.02 17.08
C PRO A 19 15.74 -15.63 17.63
N GLY A 20 15.88 -15.52 18.96
CA GLY A 20 16.13 -14.24 19.64
C GLY A 20 14.90 -13.34 19.83
N GLY A 21 13.73 -13.77 19.33
CA GLY A 21 12.45 -13.11 19.54
C GLY A 21 11.60 -13.77 20.64
N LEU A 22 10.31 -13.48 20.62
CA LEU A 22 9.33 -14.05 21.55
C LEU A 22 8.89 -15.44 21.10
N THR A 23 8.52 -16.28 22.07
CA THR A 23 7.74 -17.50 21.82
C THR A 23 6.26 -17.21 22.07
N ARG A 24 5.37 -17.97 21.40
CA ARG A 24 3.91 -17.78 21.54
C ARG A 24 3.43 -17.86 22.99
N GLU A 25 4.02 -18.75 23.77
CA GLU A 25 3.67 -18.99 25.19
C GLU A 25 4.16 -17.87 26.13
N ARG A 26 5.24 -17.19 25.77
CA ARG A 26 5.81 -16.08 26.56
C ARG A 26 5.29 -14.71 26.15
N ALA A 27 4.55 -14.64 25.04
CA ALA A 27 3.99 -13.41 24.53
C ALA A 27 2.71 -13.04 25.29
N GLY A 28 2.87 -12.23 26.34
CA GLY A 28 1.78 -11.67 27.14
C GLY A 28 0.94 -10.62 26.39
N PHE A 29 0.01 -10.00 27.12
CA PHE A 29 -0.90 -8.98 26.56
C PHE A 29 -0.15 -7.73 26.09
N GLU A 30 0.83 -7.25 26.88
CA GLU A 30 1.56 -5.99 26.64
C GLU A 30 2.26 -5.93 25.28
N VAL A 31 2.76 -7.06 24.77
CA VAL A 31 3.47 -7.13 23.48
C VAL A 31 2.54 -7.31 22.29
N ARG A 32 1.26 -7.65 22.53
CA ARG A 32 0.24 -7.82 21.50
C ARG A 32 -0.58 -6.56 21.28
N ASP A 33 -0.58 -5.66 22.25
CA ASP A 33 -1.37 -4.44 22.23
C ASP A 33 -0.81 -3.40 21.24
N VAL A 34 -1.67 -2.50 20.80
CA VAL A 34 -1.31 -1.42 19.88
C VAL A 34 -0.72 -0.26 20.67
N HIS A 35 0.58 -0.05 20.53
CA HIS A 35 1.27 1.07 21.16
C HIS A 35 1.13 2.36 20.32
N PRO A 36 0.98 3.56 20.93
CA PRO A 36 0.85 4.82 20.19
C PRO A 36 1.99 5.12 19.20
N THR A 37 3.21 4.66 19.50
CA THR A 37 4.37 4.83 18.60
C THR A 37 4.27 4.02 17.30
N HIS A 38 3.33 3.07 17.20
CA HIS A 38 3.03 2.35 15.97
C HIS A 38 2.47 3.26 14.89
N TYR A 39 1.90 4.42 15.25
CA TYR A 39 1.33 5.37 14.31
C TYR A 39 2.31 5.69 13.16
N GLY A 40 1.87 5.47 11.93
CA GLY A 40 2.68 5.72 10.73
C GLY A 40 3.81 4.71 10.47
N ARG A 41 4.03 3.74 11.36
CA ARG A 41 5.15 2.78 11.32
C ARG A 41 4.66 1.35 11.11
N ILE A 42 3.73 0.93 11.94
CA ILE A 42 3.14 -0.41 11.95
C ILE A 42 1.63 -0.26 11.82
N CYS A 43 1.02 -0.98 10.88
CA CYS A 43 -0.42 -0.93 10.69
C CYS A 43 -1.15 -1.53 11.91
N PRO A 44 -2.09 -0.80 12.53
CA PRO A 44 -2.84 -1.32 13.68
C PRO A 44 -3.96 -2.30 13.29
N ILE A 45 -4.35 -2.32 12.01
CA ILE A 45 -5.47 -3.14 11.50
C ILE A 45 -4.98 -4.49 10.98
N GLU A 46 -3.86 -4.51 10.26
CA GLU A 46 -3.42 -5.72 9.55
C GLU A 46 -2.56 -6.64 10.43
N THR A 47 -3.23 -7.56 11.11
CA THR A 47 -2.61 -8.66 11.86
C THR A 47 -3.41 -9.96 11.66
N PRO A 48 -2.78 -11.16 11.73
CA PRO A 48 -3.51 -12.41 11.70
C PRO A 48 -4.42 -12.59 12.91
N GLU A 49 -5.59 -13.18 12.69
CA GLU A 49 -6.49 -13.57 13.77
C GLU A 49 -5.94 -14.78 14.57
N GLY A 50 -6.49 -14.96 15.77
CA GLY A 50 -6.20 -16.11 16.62
C GLY A 50 -4.85 -15.99 17.35
N PRO A 51 -4.06 -17.08 17.45
CA PRO A 51 -2.95 -17.15 18.42
C PRO A 51 -1.78 -16.19 18.12
N ASN A 52 -1.67 -15.70 16.88
CA ASN A 52 -0.58 -14.80 16.45
C ASN A 52 -0.98 -13.32 16.43
N ILE A 53 -2.17 -12.96 16.90
CA ILE A 53 -2.63 -11.56 16.94
C ILE A 53 -1.62 -10.68 17.68
N GLY A 54 -1.26 -9.55 17.07
CA GLY A 54 -0.29 -8.58 17.57
C GLY A 54 1.18 -8.98 17.45
N LEU A 55 1.49 -10.25 17.17
CA LEU A 55 2.86 -10.77 17.06
C LEU A 55 3.38 -10.75 15.62
N ILE A 56 2.47 -10.68 14.66
CA ILE A 56 2.75 -10.55 13.24
C ILE A 56 1.99 -9.32 12.76
N ASN A 57 2.73 -8.28 12.41
CA ASN A 57 2.16 -7.02 11.94
C ASN A 57 2.73 -6.69 10.56
N SER A 58 2.18 -5.66 9.93
CA SER A 58 2.65 -5.20 8.61
C SER A 58 3.14 -3.76 8.71
N LEU A 59 4.19 -3.44 7.95
CA LEU A 59 4.65 -2.06 7.82
C LEU A 59 3.53 -1.17 7.28
N ALA A 60 3.41 0.03 7.84
CA ALA A 60 2.53 1.05 7.30
C ALA A 60 3.00 1.53 5.91
N THR A 61 2.15 2.26 5.20
CA THR A 61 2.35 2.58 3.76
C THR A 61 3.68 3.30 3.50
N TYR A 62 3.97 4.37 4.23
CA TYR A 62 5.18 5.19 4.01
C TYR A 62 6.35 4.87 4.95
N ALA A 63 6.20 3.86 5.83
CA ALA A 63 7.22 3.50 6.79
C ALA A 63 8.53 3.04 6.11
N LYS A 64 9.67 3.44 6.68
CA LYS A 64 11.02 3.02 6.26
C LYS A 64 11.81 2.50 7.45
N VAL A 65 12.80 1.65 7.18
CA VAL A 65 13.76 1.19 8.18
C VAL A 65 15.06 1.95 7.98
N ASN A 66 15.56 2.61 9.02
CA ASN A 66 16.80 3.38 8.95
C ASN A 66 18.04 2.48 9.08
N LYS A 67 19.23 3.08 8.93
CA LYS A 67 20.52 2.36 9.01
C LYS A 67 20.79 1.65 10.35
N TYR A 68 20.07 2.01 11.41
CA TYR A 68 20.18 1.40 12.74
C TYR A 68 19.09 0.34 13.00
N GLY A 69 18.16 0.13 12.08
CA GLY A 69 17.07 -0.82 12.21
C GLY A 69 15.80 -0.26 12.86
N PHE A 70 15.71 1.04 13.15
CA PHE A 70 14.49 1.66 13.65
C PHE A 70 13.53 2.01 12.51
N ILE A 71 12.23 1.90 12.79
CA ILE A 71 11.18 2.26 11.84
C ILE A 71 10.90 3.76 11.95
N GLU A 72 10.94 4.44 10.81
CA GLU A 72 10.70 5.86 10.67
C GLU A 72 9.47 6.10 9.78
N THR A 73 8.81 7.22 10.02
CA THR A 73 7.66 7.67 9.23
C THR A 73 7.86 9.13 8.83
N PRO A 74 7.39 9.55 7.64
CA PRO A 74 7.62 10.90 7.16
C PRO A 74 6.64 11.90 7.79
N TYR A 75 7.14 13.10 8.11
CA TYR A 75 6.36 14.25 8.54
C TYR A 75 6.79 15.49 7.77
N MET A 76 5.87 16.39 7.49
CA MET A 76 6.19 17.73 6.97
C MET A 76 6.45 18.65 8.16
N LEU A 77 7.63 19.26 8.20
CA LEU A 77 7.97 20.18 9.29
C LEU A 77 7.17 21.49 9.15
N VAL A 78 6.85 22.12 10.26
CA VAL A 78 6.22 23.45 10.30
C VAL A 78 7.22 24.44 10.87
N LYS A 79 7.39 25.59 10.20
CA LYS A 79 8.22 26.71 10.68
C LYS A 79 7.41 27.98 10.58
N ASP A 80 7.33 28.73 11.68
CA ASP A 80 6.60 30.00 11.78
C ASP A 80 5.14 29.91 11.27
N GLY A 81 4.48 28.80 11.60
CA GLY A 81 3.09 28.50 11.18
C GLY A 81 2.93 28.11 9.70
N VAL A 82 4.04 27.87 8.97
CA VAL A 82 4.03 27.48 7.55
C VAL A 82 4.59 26.07 7.39
N VAL A 83 3.81 25.19 6.76
CA VAL A 83 4.22 23.82 6.42
C VAL A 83 5.27 23.84 5.31
N GLN A 84 6.39 23.17 5.57
CA GLN A 84 7.51 23.05 4.65
C GLN A 84 7.23 21.96 3.61
N LYS A 85 7.80 22.09 2.40
CA LYS A 85 7.51 21.18 1.27
C LYS A 85 8.20 19.82 1.35
N GLU A 86 9.32 19.73 2.07
CA GLU A 86 10.15 18.52 2.11
C GLU A 86 9.79 17.66 3.33
N PRO A 87 9.38 16.39 3.14
CA PRO A 87 9.10 15.50 4.24
C PRO A 87 10.40 15.02 4.90
N ARG A 88 10.42 15.00 6.24
CA ARG A 88 11.50 14.43 7.03
C ARG A 88 11.05 13.12 7.66
N TYR A 89 11.84 12.07 7.49
CA TYR A 89 11.65 10.80 8.18
C TYR A 89 12.11 10.92 9.62
N LEU A 90 11.23 10.53 10.55
CA LEU A 90 11.47 10.63 11.99
C LEU A 90 11.20 9.30 12.70
N SER A 91 12.11 8.95 13.59
CA SER A 91 11.97 7.82 14.51
C SER A 91 10.94 8.14 15.61
N ALA A 92 10.50 7.11 16.35
CA ALA A 92 9.55 7.28 17.45
C ALA A 92 10.09 8.22 18.55
N MET A 93 11.40 8.17 18.81
CA MET A 93 12.06 9.02 19.82
C MET A 93 12.15 10.48 19.40
N GLU A 94 12.30 10.75 18.10
CA GLU A 94 12.31 12.12 17.58
C GLU A 94 10.90 12.72 17.55
N GLU A 95 9.89 11.92 17.18
CA GLU A 95 8.49 12.32 17.16
C GLU A 95 7.98 12.76 18.54
N GLU A 96 8.43 12.12 19.62
CA GLU A 96 7.98 12.40 20.98
C GLU A 96 8.16 13.88 21.40
N ARG A 97 9.16 14.55 20.82
CA ARG A 97 9.47 15.97 21.08
C ARG A 97 8.62 16.94 20.27
N LEU A 98 7.90 16.43 19.28
CA LEU A 98 7.12 17.23 18.34
C LEU A 98 5.66 17.34 18.76
N VAL A 99 5.07 18.42 18.29
CA VAL A 99 3.63 18.68 18.28
C VAL A 99 3.18 18.46 16.84
N VAL A 100 2.44 17.36 16.62
CA VAL A 100 2.12 16.86 15.28
C VAL A 100 0.64 17.08 14.98
N ALA A 101 0.32 17.86 13.95
CA ALA A 101 -1.03 18.02 13.44
C ALA A 101 -1.46 16.86 12.52
N GLN A 102 -2.76 16.63 12.43
CA GLN A 102 -3.34 15.64 11.52
C GLN A 102 -3.25 16.09 10.06
N ALA A 103 -3.20 15.13 9.13
CA ALA A 103 -3.02 15.40 7.70
C ALA A 103 -4.19 16.14 7.04
N ASP A 104 -5.37 16.11 7.65
CA ASP A 104 -6.61 16.73 7.21
C ASP A 104 -6.87 18.12 7.83
N ALA A 105 -5.90 18.64 8.61
CA ALA A 105 -6.00 19.97 9.18
C ALA A 105 -6.23 21.04 8.08
N PRO A 106 -7.23 21.92 8.21
CA PRO A 106 -7.52 22.94 7.21
C PRO A 106 -6.37 23.94 7.01
N MET A 107 -5.96 24.10 5.76
CA MET A 107 -4.82 24.93 5.37
C MET A 107 -5.15 25.80 4.15
N ASP A 108 -4.47 26.95 4.04
CA ASP A 108 -4.53 27.81 2.86
C ASP A 108 -3.57 27.34 1.76
N GLY A 109 -3.64 27.95 0.57
CA GLY A 109 -2.75 27.62 -0.55
C GLY A 109 -1.27 27.95 -0.30
N GLY A 110 -0.96 28.70 0.76
CA GLY A 110 0.40 29.05 1.19
C GLY A 110 0.97 28.09 2.24
N GLY A 111 0.20 27.10 2.71
CA GLY A 111 0.63 26.13 3.70
C GLY A 111 0.47 26.60 5.15
N ARG A 112 -0.37 27.60 5.42
CA ARG A 112 -0.71 28.06 6.78
C ARG A 112 -2.03 27.44 7.24
N PHE A 113 -2.14 27.17 8.54
CA PHE A 113 -3.39 26.71 9.14
C PHE A 113 -4.43 27.84 9.14
N THR A 114 -5.67 27.51 8.77
CA THR A 114 -6.76 28.50 8.71
C THR A 114 -7.58 28.59 10.01
N GLN A 115 -7.40 27.63 10.92
CA GLN A 115 -8.12 27.56 12.20
C GLN A 115 -7.30 28.20 13.32
N ASP A 116 -7.98 28.81 14.29
CA ASP A 116 -7.34 29.41 15.48
C ASP A 116 -6.75 28.35 16.42
N LEU A 117 -7.33 27.16 16.44
CA LEU A 117 -6.89 26.00 17.20
C LEU A 117 -6.82 24.78 16.30
N VAL A 118 -5.70 24.07 16.35
CA VAL A 118 -5.42 22.87 15.56
C VAL A 118 -5.35 21.66 16.48
N SER A 119 -6.01 20.57 16.09
CA SER A 119 -5.92 19.27 16.76
C SER A 119 -4.54 18.65 16.51
N VAL A 120 -3.82 18.37 17.58
CA VAL A 120 -2.46 17.84 17.53
C VAL A 120 -2.30 16.64 18.45
N ARG A 121 -1.38 15.76 18.07
CA ARG A 121 -0.84 14.70 18.93
C ARG A 121 0.47 15.16 19.54
N LYS A 122 0.61 15.00 20.86
CA LYS A 122 1.86 15.21 21.60
C LYS A 122 1.98 14.17 22.72
N GLN A 123 3.07 13.40 22.73
CA GLN A 123 3.35 12.37 23.74
C GLN A 123 2.19 11.38 23.97
N GLY A 124 1.44 11.04 22.92
CA GLY A 124 0.30 10.13 22.98
C GLY A 124 -1.04 10.79 23.33
N ASP A 125 -1.05 12.06 23.77
CA ASP A 125 -2.27 12.82 24.04
C ASP A 125 -2.71 13.63 22.83
N PHE A 126 -4.03 13.82 22.71
CA PHE A 126 -4.64 14.77 21.77
C PHE A 126 -4.94 16.09 22.48
N ARG A 127 -4.47 17.20 21.90
CA ARG A 127 -4.66 18.56 22.45
C ARG A 127 -5.03 19.52 21.32
N LEU A 128 -5.67 20.63 21.68
CA LEU A 128 -5.88 21.76 20.79
C LEU A 128 -4.81 22.81 21.12
N VAL A 129 -4.03 23.20 20.11
CA VAL A 129 -2.96 24.20 20.24
C VAL A 129 -3.10 25.28 19.18
N LYS A 130 -2.41 26.40 19.37
CA LYS A 130 -2.36 27.43 18.33
C LYS A 130 -1.51 26.95 17.14
N PRO A 131 -1.78 27.41 15.91
CA PRO A 131 -0.96 27.15 14.73
C PRO A 131 0.55 27.37 14.93
N GLU A 132 0.91 28.35 15.76
CA GLU A 132 2.29 28.73 16.09
C GLU A 132 3.06 27.63 16.85
N ASP A 133 2.33 26.82 17.64
CA ASP A 133 2.91 25.75 18.47
C ASP A 133 3.07 24.43 17.70
N VAL A 134 2.50 24.34 16.49
CA VAL A 134 2.58 23.15 15.64
C VAL A 134 3.99 23.07 15.04
N THR A 135 4.64 21.92 15.22
CA THR A 135 6.03 21.71 14.76
C THR A 135 6.12 20.78 13.55
N ALA A 136 5.11 19.95 13.34
CA ALA A 136 5.03 19.01 12.24
C ALA A 136 3.58 18.68 11.89
N ILE A 137 3.36 18.16 10.68
CA ILE A 137 2.08 17.63 10.21
C ILE A 137 2.30 16.31 9.48
N ASP A 138 1.34 15.41 9.61
CA ASP A 138 1.25 14.16 8.86
C ASP A 138 1.26 14.40 7.34
N VAL A 139 1.90 13.52 6.56
CA VAL A 139 1.99 13.70 5.09
C VAL A 139 0.68 13.33 4.40
N SER A 140 0.01 12.28 4.88
CA SER A 140 -1.20 11.74 4.28
C SER A 140 -1.96 10.88 5.28
N PRO A 141 -3.31 10.86 5.27
CA PRO A 141 -4.09 9.94 6.09
C PRO A 141 -3.74 8.47 5.85
N LYS A 142 -3.34 8.12 4.61
CA LYS A 142 -2.93 6.76 4.22
C LYS A 142 -1.66 6.27 4.92
N GLN A 143 -0.91 7.17 5.57
CA GLN A 143 0.31 6.79 6.27
C GLN A 143 0.08 5.89 7.48
N LEU A 144 -1.12 5.95 8.07
CA LEU A 144 -1.47 5.17 9.28
C LEU A 144 -1.59 3.67 9.00
N VAL A 145 -2.09 3.33 7.82
CA VAL A 145 -2.52 1.96 7.47
C VAL A 145 -1.50 1.27 6.57
N SER A 146 -1.58 -0.06 6.50
CA SER A 146 -0.81 -0.87 5.56
C SER A 146 -1.36 -0.77 4.15
N VAL A 147 -0.60 -1.29 3.19
CA VAL A 147 -1.00 -1.36 1.78
C VAL A 147 -2.31 -2.13 1.59
N ALA A 148 -2.53 -3.21 2.33
CA ALA A 148 -3.77 -4.00 2.21
C ALA A 148 -4.99 -3.25 2.76
N ALA A 149 -4.87 -2.63 3.94
CA ALA A 149 -5.95 -1.84 4.51
C ALA A 149 -6.23 -0.58 3.68
N ALA A 150 -5.21 0.02 3.06
CA ALA A 150 -5.36 1.19 2.19
C ALA A 150 -6.12 0.89 0.87
N LEU A 151 -6.34 -0.37 0.51
CA LEU A 151 -7.16 -0.79 -0.64
C LEU A 151 -8.66 -0.88 -0.32
N ILE A 152 -9.05 -0.76 0.95
CA ILE A 152 -10.47 -0.80 1.35
C ILE A 152 -11.05 0.61 1.16
N PRO A 153 -12.01 0.81 0.22
CA PRO A 153 -12.72 2.08 0.13
C PRO A 153 -13.64 2.26 1.33
N PHE A 154 -13.87 3.51 1.75
CA PHE A 154 -14.74 3.86 2.88
C PHE A 154 -14.33 3.25 4.23
N LEU A 155 -13.04 2.96 4.41
CA LEU A 155 -12.47 2.36 5.62
C LEU A 155 -12.87 3.09 6.91
N GLU A 156 -13.04 4.41 6.85
CA GLU A 156 -13.47 5.26 7.95
C GLU A 156 -14.88 4.95 8.48
N ASN A 157 -15.70 4.24 7.71
CA ASN A 157 -17.06 3.82 8.09
C ASN A 157 -17.12 2.37 8.58
N ASP A 158 -16.02 1.64 8.53
CA ASP A 158 -15.94 0.24 8.91
C ASP A 158 -15.43 0.07 10.35
N ASP A 159 -15.97 -0.91 11.06
CA ASP A 159 -15.38 -1.35 12.33
C ASP A 159 -13.98 -1.94 12.11
N ALA A 160 -13.07 -1.67 13.05
CA ALA A 160 -11.67 -2.10 12.95
C ALA A 160 -11.52 -3.62 12.78
N ASN A 161 -12.37 -4.44 13.41
CA ASN A 161 -12.30 -5.90 13.27
C ASN A 161 -12.76 -6.35 11.88
N ARG A 162 -13.75 -5.66 11.30
CA ARG A 162 -14.23 -5.94 9.93
C ARG A 162 -13.19 -5.53 8.90
N ALA A 163 -12.53 -4.39 9.09
CA ALA A 163 -11.39 -3.98 8.29
C ALA A 163 -10.22 -4.96 8.37
N LEU A 164 -9.93 -5.48 9.57
CA LEU A 164 -8.91 -6.51 9.80
C LEU A 164 -9.23 -7.77 8.98
N MET A 165 -10.45 -8.30 9.11
CA MET A 165 -10.89 -9.46 8.34
C MET A 165 -10.84 -9.19 6.83
N GLY A 166 -11.34 -8.04 6.37
CA GLY A 166 -11.31 -7.63 4.97
C GLY A 166 -9.89 -7.61 4.39
N SER A 167 -8.95 -6.96 5.09
CA SER A 167 -7.55 -6.92 4.67
C SER A 167 -6.91 -8.31 4.61
N ASN A 168 -7.26 -9.20 5.55
CA ASN A 168 -6.79 -10.58 5.58
C ASN A 168 -7.38 -11.41 4.43
N MET A 169 -8.67 -11.24 4.12
CA MET A 169 -9.39 -11.95 3.04
C MET A 169 -8.87 -11.57 1.65
N GLN A 170 -8.56 -10.29 1.41
CA GLN A 170 -8.00 -9.84 0.12
C GLN A 170 -6.73 -10.62 -0.27
N ARG A 171 -5.88 -11.02 0.70
CA ARG A 171 -4.65 -11.78 0.43
C ARG A 171 -4.89 -13.24 0.04
N GLN A 172 -6.10 -13.74 0.29
CA GLN A 172 -6.52 -15.10 -0.01
C GLN A 172 -7.26 -15.20 -1.35
N ALA A 173 -7.67 -14.06 -1.93
CA ALA A 173 -8.34 -14.01 -3.22
C ALA A 173 -7.50 -14.69 -4.32
N VAL A 174 -8.11 -15.65 -5.02
CA VAL A 174 -7.44 -16.41 -6.08
C VAL A 174 -7.57 -15.67 -7.42
N PRO A 175 -6.52 -15.62 -8.26
CA PRO A 175 -6.60 -15.01 -9.58
C PRO A 175 -7.64 -15.68 -10.48
N LEU A 176 -8.52 -14.85 -11.05
CA LEU A 176 -9.55 -15.28 -11.98
C LEU A 176 -9.00 -15.41 -13.41
N ILE A 177 -9.71 -16.16 -14.27
CA ILE A 177 -9.38 -16.24 -15.71
C ILE A 177 -9.47 -14.85 -16.37
N ARG A 178 -10.46 -14.07 -15.93
CA ARG A 178 -10.67 -12.67 -16.28
C ARG A 178 -11.06 -11.97 -14.99
N ALA A 179 -10.28 -10.99 -14.59
CA ALA A 179 -10.56 -10.12 -13.45
C ALA A 179 -10.95 -8.74 -14.00
N ASP A 180 -11.75 -8.01 -13.23
CA ASP A 180 -12.10 -6.63 -13.55
C ASP A 180 -11.50 -5.70 -12.49
N ALA A 181 -10.99 -4.55 -12.93
CA ALA A 181 -10.59 -3.46 -12.06
C ALA A 181 -11.80 -3.01 -11.22
N PRO A 182 -11.61 -2.68 -9.94
CA PRO A 182 -12.71 -2.25 -9.08
C PRO A 182 -13.30 -0.94 -9.60
N LEU A 183 -14.63 -0.88 -9.75
CA LEU A 183 -15.31 0.37 -10.12
C LEU A 183 -15.17 1.45 -9.04
N VAL A 184 -14.98 1.03 -7.79
CA VAL A 184 -14.74 1.88 -6.62
C VAL A 184 -13.42 1.45 -6.00
N GLY A 185 -12.37 2.25 -6.23
CA GLY A 185 -11.01 2.02 -5.71
C GLY A 185 -10.50 3.18 -4.87
N THR A 186 -9.27 3.06 -4.36
CA THR A 186 -8.63 4.08 -3.50
C THR A 186 -7.45 4.80 -4.17
N GLY A 187 -7.03 4.35 -5.35
CA GLY A 187 -5.84 4.79 -6.08
C GLY A 187 -4.55 4.09 -5.62
N MET A 188 -4.64 3.13 -4.69
CA MET A 188 -3.49 2.31 -4.29
C MET A 188 -3.26 1.13 -5.23
N GLU A 189 -4.25 0.76 -6.03
CA GLU A 189 -4.30 -0.41 -6.90
C GLU A 189 -3.14 -0.41 -7.91
N ALA A 190 -2.93 0.72 -8.60
CA ALA A 190 -1.86 0.88 -9.57
C ALA A 190 -0.46 0.75 -8.92
N ALA A 191 -0.29 1.34 -7.73
CA ALA A 191 0.98 1.25 -6.98
C ALA A 191 1.28 -0.21 -6.58
N VAL A 192 0.27 -0.95 -6.11
CA VAL A 192 0.43 -2.37 -5.75
C VAL A 192 0.73 -3.23 -6.98
N ALA A 193 0.00 -3.02 -8.08
CA ALA A 193 0.20 -3.77 -9.31
C ALA A 193 1.62 -3.56 -9.88
N ARG A 194 2.12 -2.31 -9.86
CA ARG A 194 3.48 -1.96 -10.29
C ARG A 194 4.55 -2.54 -9.35
N ASP A 195 4.45 -2.26 -8.06
CA ASP A 195 5.53 -2.54 -7.10
C ASP A 195 5.56 -4.01 -6.64
N SER A 196 4.51 -4.78 -6.92
CA SER A 196 4.48 -6.23 -6.67
C SER A 196 5.45 -7.02 -7.56
N GLY A 197 5.79 -6.50 -8.74
CA GLY A 197 6.52 -7.23 -9.78
C GLY A 197 5.69 -8.30 -10.49
N ALA A 198 4.37 -8.29 -10.32
CA ALA A 198 3.44 -9.15 -11.06
C ALA A 198 3.23 -8.64 -12.50
N THR A 199 3.24 -7.32 -12.68
CA THR A 199 3.16 -6.64 -13.97
C THR A 199 4.56 -6.47 -14.59
N ILE A 200 4.61 -6.16 -15.89
CA ILE A 200 5.86 -5.75 -16.56
C ILE A 200 5.84 -4.24 -16.75
N VAL A 201 6.90 -3.60 -16.27
CA VAL A 201 7.09 -2.14 -16.34
C VAL A 201 8.17 -1.82 -17.38
N ALA A 202 7.94 -0.80 -18.19
CA ALA A 202 8.89 -0.27 -19.15
C ALA A 202 10.08 0.39 -18.42
N ARG A 203 11.29 -0.04 -18.76
CA ARG A 203 12.55 0.47 -18.17
C ARG A 203 13.01 1.78 -18.78
N ARG A 204 12.62 2.04 -20.02
CA ARG A 204 13.06 3.18 -20.82
C ARG A 204 11.91 3.64 -21.69
N GLU A 205 11.88 4.93 -21.97
CA GLU A 205 10.97 5.47 -22.97
C GLU A 205 11.28 4.92 -24.36
N GLY A 206 10.23 4.69 -25.15
CA GLY A 206 10.38 4.11 -26.47
C GLY A 206 9.07 3.89 -27.19
N VAL A 207 9.18 3.24 -28.35
CA VAL A 207 8.03 2.82 -29.16
C VAL A 207 7.96 1.32 -29.20
N VAL A 208 6.76 0.75 -29.00
CA VAL A 208 6.55 -0.69 -29.09
C VAL A 208 6.69 -1.15 -30.54
N ASP A 209 7.69 -1.98 -30.81
CA ASP A 209 8.05 -2.42 -32.16
C ASP A 209 7.36 -3.74 -32.53
N GLN A 210 7.33 -4.69 -31.59
CA GLN A 210 6.72 -5.99 -31.79
C GLN A 210 6.08 -6.50 -30.49
N ILE A 211 4.91 -7.13 -30.62
CA ILE A 211 4.24 -7.82 -29.53
C ILE A 211 3.93 -9.24 -29.97
N ASP A 212 4.19 -10.18 -29.07
CA ASP A 212 3.83 -11.58 -29.17
C ASP A 212 3.21 -12.03 -27.82
N GLY A 213 2.52 -13.16 -27.81
CA GLY A 213 1.94 -13.73 -26.60
C GLY A 213 2.98 -14.00 -25.51
N ALA A 214 4.25 -14.19 -25.87
CA ALA A 214 5.35 -14.49 -24.94
C ALA A 214 6.37 -13.35 -24.75
N ARG A 215 6.34 -12.29 -25.56
CA ARG A 215 7.32 -11.19 -25.45
C ARG A 215 6.80 -9.86 -25.99
N ILE A 216 7.31 -8.77 -25.43
CA ILE A 216 7.10 -7.39 -25.90
C ILE A 216 8.47 -6.81 -26.24
N VAL A 217 8.58 -6.15 -27.38
CA VAL A 217 9.81 -5.56 -27.89
C VAL A 217 9.62 -4.06 -27.99
N VAL A 218 10.41 -3.29 -27.23
CA VAL A 218 10.35 -1.83 -27.20
C VAL A 218 11.64 -1.27 -27.77
N ARG A 219 11.53 -0.40 -28.78
CA ARG A 219 12.64 0.34 -29.36
C ARG A 219 12.82 1.62 -28.54
N ALA A 220 13.88 1.70 -27.76
CA ALA A 220 14.16 2.88 -26.94
C ALA A 220 14.38 4.12 -27.82
N THR A 221 13.81 5.26 -27.42
CA THR A 221 13.94 6.56 -28.12
C THR A 221 14.98 7.49 -27.51
N ASN A 222 15.40 7.22 -26.27
CA ASN A 222 16.29 8.12 -25.54
C ASN A 222 17.73 8.09 -26.10
N GLU A 223 18.31 9.27 -26.32
CA GLU A 223 19.54 9.55 -27.09
C GLU A 223 20.85 9.32 -26.33
N ASP A 224 20.98 8.25 -25.53
CA ASP A 224 22.32 7.80 -25.12
C ASP A 224 22.94 6.96 -26.25
N ALA A 225 23.66 7.66 -27.11
CA ALA A 225 24.24 7.24 -28.40
C ALA A 225 25.17 6.00 -28.38
N THR A 226 25.30 5.30 -27.27
CA THR A 226 26.12 4.08 -27.13
C THR A 226 25.32 2.78 -27.26
N THR A 227 23.99 2.80 -27.14
CA THR A 227 23.16 1.61 -27.41
C THR A 227 21.88 1.97 -28.14
N LYS A 228 21.82 1.72 -29.46
CA LYS A 228 20.56 1.46 -30.17
C LYS A 228 19.95 0.17 -29.59
N GLY A 229 19.39 0.27 -28.39
CA GLY A 229 19.05 -0.87 -27.55
C GLY A 229 17.57 -1.17 -27.68
N VAL A 230 17.26 -2.29 -28.35
CA VAL A 230 15.93 -2.89 -28.29
C VAL A 230 15.77 -3.58 -26.94
N ASP A 231 14.76 -3.20 -26.16
CA ASP A 231 14.39 -3.88 -24.92
C ASP A 231 13.42 -5.02 -25.21
N ILE A 232 13.78 -6.23 -24.78
CA ILE A 232 12.95 -7.42 -24.93
C ILE A 232 12.43 -7.83 -23.55
N TYR A 233 11.13 -7.70 -23.36
CA TYR A 233 10.42 -8.12 -22.15
C TYR A 233 9.80 -9.50 -22.39
N ARG A 234 10.20 -10.51 -21.63
CA ARG A 234 9.61 -11.86 -21.72
C ARG A 234 8.46 -12.01 -20.74
N LEU A 235 7.31 -12.45 -21.24
CA LEU A 235 6.10 -12.67 -20.45
C LEU A 235 6.09 -14.08 -19.86
N ARG A 236 5.67 -14.19 -18.61
CA ARG A 236 5.41 -15.46 -17.93
C ARG A 236 4.07 -16.02 -18.40
N LYS A 237 4.04 -17.23 -18.98
CA LYS A 237 2.82 -17.86 -19.49
C LYS A 237 2.51 -19.15 -18.73
N PHE A 238 1.30 -19.24 -18.20
CA PHE A 238 0.73 -20.45 -17.57
C PHE A 238 1.66 -21.17 -16.59
N MET A 239 2.40 -20.42 -15.76
CA MET A 239 3.28 -21.01 -14.75
C MET A 239 2.49 -21.30 -13.48
N ARG A 240 2.83 -22.37 -12.78
CA ARG A 240 2.21 -22.70 -11.49
C ARG A 240 2.84 -21.89 -10.36
N SER A 241 2.03 -21.29 -9.49
CA SER A 241 2.49 -20.62 -8.26
C SER A 241 2.73 -21.62 -7.11
N ASN A 242 3.30 -21.14 -6.00
CA ASN A 242 3.46 -21.94 -4.77
C ASN A 242 2.13 -22.41 -4.16
N GLN A 243 1.03 -21.69 -4.43
CA GLN A 243 -0.31 -22.03 -3.96
C GLN A 243 -1.13 -22.77 -5.04
N SER A 244 -0.46 -23.33 -6.05
CA SER A 244 -1.09 -24.04 -7.17
C SER A 244 -2.06 -23.18 -8.01
N THR A 245 -1.92 -21.85 -7.94
CA THR A 245 -2.64 -20.91 -8.83
C THR A 245 -1.87 -20.68 -10.12
N CYS A 246 -2.48 -20.00 -11.10
CA CYS A 246 -1.86 -19.71 -12.40
C CYS A 246 -1.24 -18.32 -12.44
N ILE A 247 0.04 -18.24 -12.81
CA ILE A 247 0.75 -17.00 -13.12
C ILE A 247 0.79 -16.87 -14.64
N ASN A 248 0.07 -15.88 -15.15
CA ASN A 248 -0.02 -15.61 -16.57
C ASN A 248 0.00 -14.09 -16.81
N GLN A 249 0.89 -13.65 -17.68
CA GLN A 249 1.03 -12.26 -18.09
C GLN A 249 0.44 -12.03 -19.48
N ARG A 250 -0.17 -10.87 -19.69
CA ARG A 250 -0.84 -10.47 -20.92
C ARG A 250 -0.35 -9.08 -21.34
N PRO A 251 0.03 -8.88 -22.62
CA PRO A 251 0.43 -7.55 -23.09
C PRO A 251 -0.76 -6.59 -22.99
N LEU A 252 -0.49 -5.36 -22.54
CA LEU A 252 -1.46 -4.28 -22.44
C LEU A 252 -1.40 -3.35 -23.66
N VAL A 253 -0.17 -3.06 -24.09
CA VAL A 253 0.14 -2.14 -25.19
C VAL A 253 -0.13 -2.74 -26.55
N LYS A 254 -0.16 -1.90 -27.59
CA LYS A 254 -0.23 -2.26 -29.00
C LYS A 254 1.06 -1.85 -29.73
N VAL A 255 1.31 -2.48 -30.88
CA VAL A 255 2.44 -2.12 -31.74
C VAL A 255 2.26 -0.68 -32.22
N GLY A 256 3.30 0.13 -32.09
CA GLY A 256 3.29 1.56 -32.41
C GLY A 256 3.01 2.48 -31.22
N ASP A 257 2.58 1.95 -30.06
CA ASP A 257 2.35 2.77 -28.87
C ASP A 257 3.67 3.34 -28.35
N ARG A 258 3.61 4.60 -27.87
CA ARG A 258 4.72 5.25 -27.14
C ARG A 258 4.58 4.92 -25.67
N VAL A 259 5.66 4.48 -25.05
CA VAL A 259 5.73 4.16 -23.62
C VAL A 259 6.79 5.04 -22.96
N ALA A 260 6.51 5.50 -21.75
CA ALA A 260 7.48 6.19 -20.90
C ALA A 260 8.15 5.21 -19.94
N GLU A 261 9.25 5.64 -19.32
CA GLU A 261 9.82 4.90 -18.19
C GLU A 261 8.80 4.84 -17.04
N GLY A 262 8.57 3.64 -16.51
CA GLY A 262 7.62 3.41 -15.43
C GLY A 262 6.21 2.99 -15.88
N ASP A 263 5.91 3.02 -17.17
CA ASP A 263 4.62 2.57 -17.70
C ASP A 263 4.45 1.06 -17.59
N ILE A 264 3.25 0.60 -17.24
CA ILE A 264 2.93 -0.83 -17.21
C ILE A 264 2.58 -1.28 -18.63
N ILE A 265 3.38 -2.18 -19.19
CA ILE A 265 3.24 -2.67 -20.57
C ILE A 265 2.62 -4.07 -20.66
N ALA A 266 2.58 -4.81 -19.55
CA ALA A 266 1.88 -6.09 -19.46
C ALA A 266 1.26 -6.30 -18.09
N ASP A 267 0.01 -6.75 -18.08
CA ASP A 267 -0.70 -7.19 -16.90
C ASP A 267 -0.20 -8.55 -16.42
N GLY A 268 -0.30 -8.76 -15.11
CA GLY A 268 -0.01 -10.01 -14.42
C GLY A 268 -1.28 -10.75 -13.99
N PRO A 269 -1.13 -11.77 -13.12
CA PRO A 269 -2.28 -12.39 -12.47
C PRO A 269 -2.97 -11.36 -11.55
N SER A 270 -4.30 -11.31 -11.58
CA SER A 270 -5.10 -10.36 -10.79
C SER A 270 -4.74 -8.89 -11.03
N THR A 271 -4.46 -8.51 -12.27
CA THR A 271 -4.40 -7.10 -12.68
C THR A 271 -5.19 -6.87 -13.96
N GLU A 272 -5.72 -5.67 -14.12
CA GLU A 272 -6.38 -5.19 -15.33
C GLU A 272 -5.98 -3.74 -15.57
N LEU A 273 -5.51 -3.42 -16.77
CA LEU A 273 -5.11 -2.07 -17.18
C LEU A 273 -4.05 -1.44 -16.26
N GLY A 274 -3.17 -2.26 -15.69
CA GLY A 274 -2.14 -1.80 -14.76
C GLY A 274 -2.62 -1.54 -13.33
N GLU A 275 -3.87 -1.86 -13.02
CA GLU A 275 -4.43 -1.79 -11.67
C GLU A 275 -4.60 -3.19 -11.06
N LEU A 276 -4.58 -3.26 -9.73
CA LEU A 276 -4.87 -4.48 -9.00
C LEU A 276 -6.35 -4.85 -9.15
N ALA A 277 -6.61 -6.02 -9.73
CA ALA A 277 -7.93 -6.57 -9.98
C ALA A 277 -8.05 -7.96 -9.34
N LEU A 278 -8.43 -8.01 -8.06
CA LEU A 278 -8.54 -9.27 -7.32
C LEU A 278 -9.81 -10.08 -7.65
N GLY A 279 -10.83 -9.43 -8.21
CA GLY A 279 -12.17 -10.00 -8.36
C GLY A 279 -12.94 -9.49 -9.57
N ARG A 280 -14.26 -9.34 -9.41
CA ARG A 280 -15.22 -8.89 -10.43
C ARG A 280 -16.23 -7.95 -9.80
N ASN A 281 -16.72 -7.01 -10.59
CA ASN A 281 -17.86 -6.17 -10.20
C ASN A 281 -19.16 -6.93 -10.50
N VAL A 282 -20.06 -6.99 -9.52
CA VAL A 282 -21.36 -7.68 -9.64
C VAL A 282 -22.49 -6.77 -9.15
N LEU A 283 -23.69 -6.93 -9.71
CA LEU A 283 -24.88 -6.24 -9.24
C LEU A 283 -25.43 -6.97 -8.00
N VAL A 284 -25.46 -6.28 -6.87
CA VAL A 284 -25.93 -6.82 -5.58
C VAL A 284 -27.19 -6.10 -5.15
N ALA A 285 -28.16 -6.85 -4.61
CA ALA A 285 -29.34 -6.31 -3.95
C ALA A 285 -29.40 -6.80 -2.49
N PHE A 286 -29.55 -5.87 -1.56
CA PHE A 286 -29.72 -6.18 -0.14
C PHE A 286 -31.20 -6.45 0.16
N MET A 287 -31.60 -7.72 0.14
CA MET A 287 -32.93 -8.15 0.53
C MET A 287 -32.91 -9.58 1.08
N PRO A 288 -33.76 -9.93 2.06
CA PRO A 288 -33.95 -11.33 2.43
C PRO A 288 -34.61 -12.06 1.25
N TRP A 289 -34.14 -13.27 0.95
CA TRP A 289 -34.68 -14.07 -0.15
C TRP A 289 -34.94 -15.51 0.28
N ASN A 290 -36.17 -15.79 0.71
CA ASN A 290 -36.67 -17.14 1.03
C ASN A 290 -35.75 -17.98 1.95
N GLY A 291 -34.96 -17.33 2.81
CA GLY A 291 -33.99 -18.00 3.68
C GLY A 291 -32.71 -18.50 2.99
N TYR A 292 -32.52 -18.26 1.69
CA TYR A 292 -31.29 -18.63 0.98
C TYR A 292 -30.06 -17.84 1.44
N ASN A 293 -30.26 -16.66 2.02
CA ASN A 293 -29.23 -15.81 2.61
C ASN A 293 -29.38 -15.71 4.14
N PHE A 294 -29.81 -16.80 4.79
CA PHE A 294 -29.84 -16.90 6.25
C PHE A 294 -28.45 -17.30 6.78
N GLU A 295 -27.95 -16.56 7.77
CA GLU A 295 -26.61 -16.73 8.37
C GLU A 295 -25.44 -16.63 7.36
N ASP A 296 -25.34 -15.45 6.73
CA ASP A 296 -24.30 -15.02 5.76
C ASP A 296 -24.22 -15.84 4.45
#